data_AF-A0AA39GNF4-F1
#
_entry.id   AF-A0AA39GNF4-F1
#
_cell.length_a   1.000
_cell.length_b   1.000
_cell.length_c   1.000
_cell.angle_alpha   90.00
_cell.angle_beta   90.00
_cell.angle_gamma   90.00
#
_symmetry.space_group_name_H-M   'P 1'
#
loop_
_entity.id
_entity.type
_entity.pdbx_description
1 polymer ?
#
loop_
_entity_poly.entity_id
_entity_poly.type
_entity_poly.pdbx_seq_one_letter_code
_entity_poly.pdbx_strand_id
1 'polypeptide(L)'
;MEQQAIPNALNILIRLFSDYPNYKNIWPQFRAIPDSALMYAPELRRHAQVYMTGLRTIIDAMDDDAKLTASLKRIAKAHIKWNIHKSHLMVEVVIMVLST
;
A
#
# COMPACT_ATOMS: atom_id res chain seq x y z
N MET A 1 6.33 -2.04 17.83
CA MET A 1 6.15 -2.06 16.36
C MET A 1 4.89 -1.32 15.90
N GLU A 2 3.75 -1.44 16.58
CA GLU A 2 2.49 -0.87 16.07
C GLU A 2 2.37 0.67 16.09
N GLN A 3 3.02 1.37 17.03
CA GLN A 3 2.87 2.83 17.17
C GLN A 3 3.32 3.64 15.94
N GLN A 4 4.22 3.10 15.11
CA GLN A 4 4.73 3.78 13.92
C GLN A 4 4.21 3.18 12.59
N ALA A 5 3.34 2.17 12.65
CA ALA A 5 2.87 1.46 11.45
C ALA A 5 2.20 2.40 10.43
N ILE A 6 1.28 3.26 10.90
CA ILE A 6 0.55 4.18 10.04
C ILE A 6 1.44 5.32 9.51
N PRO A 7 2.24 6.03 10.34
CA PRO A 7 3.21 7.00 9.84
C PRO A 7 4.17 6.43 8.79
N ASN A 8 4.68 5.21 9.00
CA ASN A 8 5.61 4.58 8.04
C ASN A 8 4.91 4.26 6.72
N ALA A 9 3.68 3.72 6.77
CA ALA A 9 2.89 3.48 5.57
C ALA A 9 2.56 4.77 4.81
N LEU A 10 2.25 5.87 5.52
CA LEU A 10 2.06 7.17 4.89
C LEU A 10 3.32 7.62 4.14
N ASN A 11 4.50 7.50 4.77
CA ASN A 11 5.76 7.86 4.12
C ASN A 11 6.04 7.01 2.87
N ILE A 12 5.81 5.70 2.94
CA ILE A 12 5.96 4.79 1.79
C ILE A 12 5.03 5.20 0.64
N LEU A 13 3.74 5.44 0.93
CA LEU A 13 2.75 5.81 -0.09
C LEU A 13 3.02 7.20 -0.69
N ILE A 14 3.46 8.17 0.12
CA ILE A 14 3.84 9.49 -0.36
C ILE A 14 5.06 9.40 -1.27
N ARG A 15 6.07 8.63 -0.87
CA ARG A 15 7.25 8.38 -1.70
C ARG A 15 6.86 7.70 -3.01
N LEU A 16 5.98 6.70 -2.98
CA LEU A 16 5.44 6.05 -4.18
C LEU A 16 4.80 7.07 -5.13
N PHE A 17 3.95 7.97 -4.63
CA PHE A 17 3.31 8.98 -5.48
C PHE A 17 4.26 10.10 -5.91
N SER A 18 5.30 10.39 -5.14
CA SER A 18 6.35 11.32 -5.55
C SER A 18 7.21 10.75 -6.68
N ASP A 19 7.61 9.48 -6.57
CA ASP A 19 8.45 8.79 -7.56
C ASP A 19 7.64 8.39 -8.80
N TYR A 20 6.35 8.10 -8.63
CA TYR A 20 5.41 7.69 -9.69
C TYR A 20 4.09 8.46 -9.62
N PRO A 21 4.04 9.76 -10.01
CA PRO A 21 2.84 10.61 -9.87
C PRO A 21 1.58 10.05 -10.55
N ASN A 22 1.76 9.31 -11.65
CA ASN A 22 0.65 8.69 -12.37
C ASN A 22 -0.10 7.63 -11.55
N TYR A 23 0.53 7.01 -10.54
CA TYR A 23 -0.10 5.96 -9.73
C TYR A 23 -1.23 6.51 -8.86
N LYS A 24 -1.15 7.79 -8.47
CA LYS A 24 -2.23 8.47 -7.76
C LYS A 24 -3.54 8.45 -8.54
N ASN A 25 -3.48 8.40 -9.87
CA ASN A 25 -4.67 8.38 -10.73
C ASN A 25 -5.40 7.04 -10.77
N ILE A 26 -4.78 5.96 -10.28
CA ILE A 26 -5.40 4.63 -10.17
C ILE A 26 -6.66 4.70 -9.30
N TRP A 27 -6.61 5.49 -8.22
CA TRP A 27 -7.69 5.61 -7.25
C TRP A 27 -8.41 6.95 -7.38
N PRO A 28 -9.71 6.97 -7.76
CA PRO A 28 -10.46 8.20 -7.96
C PRO A 28 -10.45 9.15 -6.76
N GLN A 29 -10.45 8.62 -5.54
CA GLN A 29 -10.46 9.40 -4.31
C GLN A 29 -9.21 10.26 -4.09
N PHE A 30 -8.10 9.97 -4.77
CA PHE A 30 -6.88 10.78 -4.66
C PHE A 30 -6.73 11.83 -5.75
N ARG A 31 -7.45 11.70 -6.87
CA ARG A 31 -7.24 12.54 -8.07
C ARG A 31 -7.43 14.04 -7.81
N ALA A 32 -8.41 14.40 -6.99
CA ALA A 32 -8.74 15.79 -6.70
C ALA A 32 -7.88 16.42 -5.58
N ILE A 33 -7.08 15.62 -4.87
CA ILE A 33 -6.30 16.08 -3.73
C ILE A 33 -4.96 16.61 -4.25
N PRO A 34 -4.52 17.84 -3.95
CA PRO A 34 -3.18 18.31 -4.33
C PRO A 34 -2.07 17.46 -3.70
N ASP A 35 -0.93 17.27 -4.38
CA ASP A 35 0.20 16.47 -3.84
C ASP A 35 0.71 17.01 -2.50
N SER A 36 0.79 18.34 -2.37
CA SER A 36 1.17 19.02 -1.12
C SER A 36 0.20 18.78 0.05
N ALA A 37 -1.04 18.41 -0.24
CA ALA A 37 -2.07 18.14 0.77
C ALA A 37 -2.24 16.64 1.06
N LEU A 38 -1.66 15.77 0.23
CA LEU A 38 -1.93 14.33 0.25
C LEU A 38 -1.49 13.68 1.58
N MET A 39 -0.39 14.15 2.18
CA MET A 39 0.11 13.68 3.47
C MET A 39 -0.91 13.82 4.61
N TYR A 40 -1.77 14.84 4.53
CA TYR A 40 -2.77 15.14 5.56
C TYR A 40 -4.17 14.65 5.20
N ALA A 41 -4.33 14.03 4.01
CA ALA A 41 -5.62 13.56 3.52
C ALA A 41 -6.14 12.37 4.36
N PRO A 42 -7.38 12.44 4.90
CA PRO A 42 -8.00 11.32 5.59
C PRO A 42 -8.09 10.05 4.72
N GLU A 43 -8.26 10.20 3.41
CA GLU A 43 -8.30 9.14 2.42
C GLU A 43 -6.97 8.38 2.38
N LEU A 44 -5.84 9.09 2.39
CA LEU A 44 -4.51 8.49 2.40
C LEU A 44 -4.28 7.74 3.73
N ARG A 45 -4.68 8.33 4.86
CA ARG A 45 -4.57 7.68 6.17
C ARG A 45 -5.37 6.39 6.25
N ARG A 46 -6.60 6.36 5.71
CA ARG A 46 -7.41 5.14 5.62
C ARG A 46 -6.74 4.10 4.70
N HIS A 47 -6.17 4.54 3.58
CA HIS A 47 -5.44 3.64 2.69
C HIS A 47 -4.22 3.02 3.38
N ALA A 48 -3.44 3.83 4.11
CA ALA A 48 -2.31 3.38 4.91
C ALA A 48 -2.72 2.34 5.98
N GLN A 49 -3.89 2.50 6.61
CA GLN A 49 -4.44 1.50 7.53
C GLN A 49 -4.72 0.17 6.83
N VAL A 50 -5.44 0.19 5.70
CA VAL A 50 -5.73 -1.02 4.91
C VAL A 50 -4.44 -1.69 4.45
N TYR A 51 -3.47 -0.91 4.01
CA TYR A 51 -2.15 -1.39 3.61
C TYR A 51 -1.43 -2.12 4.76
N MET A 52 -1.35 -1.51 5.94
CA MET A 52 -0.70 -2.13 7.10
C MET A 52 -1.45 -3.36 7.61
N THR A 53 -2.78 -3.37 7.57
CA THR A 53 -3.56 -4.58 7.89
C THR A 53 -3.29 -5.70 6.88
N GLY A 54 -3.17 -5.38 5.60
CA GLY A 54 -2.79 -6.33 4.55
C GLY A 54 -1.40 -6.93 4.79
N LEU A 55 -0.41 -6.08 5.08
CA LEU A 55 0.95 -6.52 5.40
C LEU A 55 0.99 -7.39 6.67
N ARG A 56 0.26 -6.98 7.72
CA ARG A 56 0.17 -7.75 8.96
C ARG A 56 -0.45 -9.13 8.72
N THR A 57 -1.51 -9.21 7.90
CA THR A 57 -2.11 -10.48 7.49
C THR A 57 -1.09 -11.40 6.81
N ILE A 58 -0.23 -10.86 5.94
CA ILE A 58 0.81 -11.65 5.27
C ILE A 58 1.79 -12.18 6.31
N ILE A 59 2.29 -11.32 7.19
CA ILE A 59 3.26 -11.68 8.25
C ILE A 59 2.69 -12.76 9.16
N ASP A 60 1.46 -12.60 9.64
CA ASP A 60 0.80 -13.56 10.54
C ASP A 60 0.52 -14.91 9.88
N ALA A 61 0.54 -14.99 8.55
CA ALA A 61 0.33 -16.20 7.78
C ALA A 61 1.63 -16.86 7.31
N MET A 62 2.82 -16.27 7.55
CA MET A 62 4.08 -16.73 6.96
C MET A 62 4.48 -18.16 7.34
N ASP A 63 4.09 -18.62 8.53
CA ASP A 63 4.41 -19.97 9.03
C ASP A 63 3.39 -21.04 8.59
N ASP A 64 2.38 -20.67 7.80
CA ASP A 64 1.31 -21.56 7.32
C ASP A 64 1.05 -21.33 5.82
N ASP A 65 1.63 -22.18 4.98
CA ASP A 65 1.56 -22.08 3.51
C ASP A 65 0.13 -21.96 2.97
N ALA A 66 -0.83 -22.66 3.59
CA ALA A 66 -2.23 -22.64 3.16
C ALA A 66 -2.86 -21.28 3.48
N LYS A 67 -2.65 -20.75 4.69
CA LYS A 67 -3.10 -19.41 5.08
C LYS A 67 -2.40 -18.32 4.28
N LEU A 68 -1.10 -18.45 4.03
CA LEU A 68 -0.33 -17.51 3.24
C LEU A 68 -0.88 -17.43 1.81
N THR A 69 -1.09 -18.59 1.18
CA THR A 69 -1.66 -18.69 -0.16
C THR A 69 -3.06 -18.07 -0.23
N ALA A 70 -3.92 -18.34 0.75
CA ALA A 70 -5.26 -17.76 0.81
C ALA A 70 -5.22 -16.23 0.97
N SER A 71 -4.33 -15.73 1.83
CA SER A 71 -4.15 -14.30 2.09
C SER A 71 -3.62 -13.57 0.86
N LEU A 72 -2.59 -14.11 0.20
CA LEU A 72 -2.03 -13.56 -1.03
C LEU A 72 -3.06 -13.55 -2.16
N LYS A 73 -3.85 -14.62 -2.34
CA LYS A 73 -4.95 -14.65 -3.33
C LYS A 73 -5.99 -13.56 -3.07
N ARG A 74 -6.36 -13.32 -1.80
CA ARG A 74 -7.31 -12.26 -1.42
C ARG A 74 -6.75 -10.87 -1.75
N ILE A 75 -5.49 -10.63 -1.40
CA ILE A 75 -4.81 -9.35 -1.66
C ILE A 75 -4.66 -9.13 -3.17
N ALA A 76 -4.25 -10.15 -3.92
CA ALA A 76 -4.13 -10.07 -5.38
C ALA A 76 -5.47 -9.70 -6.05
N LYS A 77 -6.58 -10.29 -5.63
CA LYS A 77 -7.92 -9.93 -6.15
C LYS A 77 -8.27 -8.45 -5.92
N ALA A 78 -7.92 -7.90 -4.76
CA ALA A 78 -8.15 -6.49 -4.45
C ALA A 78 -7.32 -5.57 -5.36
N HIS A 79 -6.09 -5.96 -5.70
CA HIS A 79 -5.20 -5.20 -6.60
C HIS A 79 -5.65 -5.30 -8.07
N ILE A 80 -6.07 -6.49 -8.53
CA ILE A 80 -6.61 -6.70 -9.89
C ILE A 80 -7.84 -5.82 -10.15
N LYS A 81 -8.71 -5.63 -9.14
CA LYS A 81 -9.88 -4.74 -9.25
C LYS A 81 -9.52 -3.31 -9.68
N TRP A 82 -8.34 -2.83 -9.29
CA TRP A 82 -7.84 -1.50 -9.61
C TRP A 82 -6.84 -1.50 -10.76
N ASN A 83 -6.78 -2.58 -11.53
CA ASN A 83 -5.83 -2.78 -12.63
C ASN A 83 -4.36 -2.66 -12.17
N ILE A 84 -4.06 -3.09 -10.94
CA ILE A 84 -2.70 -3.10 -10.41
C ILE A 84 -2.03 -4.41 -10.79
N HIS A 85 -1.08 -4.33 -11.71
CA HIS A 85 -0.22 -5.43 -12.15
C HIS A 85 1.00 -5.66 -11.24
N LYS A 86 1.65 -6.82 -11.42
CA LYS A 86 2.87 -7.22 -10.69
C LYS A 86 3.98 -6.16 -10.74
N SER A 87 4.14 -5.45 -11.86
CA SER A 87 5.12 -4.38 -12.02
C SER A 87 4.96 -3.27 -10.99
N HIS A 88 3.72 -2.86 -10.67
CA HIS A 88 3.47 -1.84 -9.65
C HIS A 88 3.82 -2.36 -8.24
N LEU A 89 3.48 -3.62 -7.93
CA LEU A 89 3.78 -4.22 -6.62
C LEU A 89 5.29 -4.35 -6.38
N MET A 90 6.06 -4.67 -7.43
CA MET A 90 7.52 -4.74 -7.32
C MET A 90 8.13 -3.38 -6.97
N VAL A 91 7.60 -2.29 -7.54
CA VAL A 91 8.03 -0.92 -7.21
C VAL A 91 7.74 -0.60 -5.74
N GLU A 92 6.54 -0.91 -5.25
CA GLU A 92 6.17 -0.67 -3.86
C GLU A 92 7.07 -1.43 -2.88
N VAL A 93 7.38 -2.70 -3.17
CA VAL A 93 8.28 -3.51 -2.34
C VAL A 93 9.69 -2.94 -2.32
N VAL A 94 10.20 -2.48 -3.46
CA VAL A 94 11.52 -1.83 -3.52
C VAL A 94 11.54 -0.56 -2.67
N ILE A 95 10.52 0.29 -2.76
CA ILE A 95 10.42 1.51 -1.95
C ILE A 95 10.36 1.16 -0.46
N MET A 96 9.61 0.12 -0.08
CA MET A 96 9.54 -0.34 1.32
C MET A 96 10.92 -0.74 1.85
N VAL A 97 11.66 -1.58 1.12
CA VAL A 97 12.98 -2.08 1.54
C VAL A 97 14.02 -0.97 1.59
N LEU A 98 13.94 0.02 0.69
CA LEU A 98 14.85 1.18 0.68
C LEU A 98 14.47 2.30 1.67
N SER A 99 13.41 2.10 2.45
CA SER A 99 12.93 3.10 3.43
C SER A 99 13.06 2.61 4.89
N THR A 100 13.63 1.42 5.11
CA THR A 100 13.99 0.85 6.43
C THR A 100 15.46 1.05 6.72
#